data_AF-A0AA36F0W0-F1
#
_entry.id   AF-A0AA36F0W0-F1
#
_cell.length_a   1.000
_cell.length_b   1.000
_cell.length_c   1.000
_cell.angle_alpha   90.00
_cell.angle_beta   90.00
_cell.angle_gamma   90.00
#
_symmetry.space_group_name_H-M   'P 1'
#
loop_
_entity.id
_entity.type
_entity.pdbx_description
1 polymer ?
#
loop_
_entity_poly.entity_id
_entity_poly.type
_entity_poly.pdbx_seq_one_letter_code
_entity_poly.pdbx_strand_id
1 'polypeptide(L)'
;MSGEEKQYKGLKLFGSDWGNISKYINVLDLFCQATVLFGGEKFVSYSCVIPLLLSLTKHMTVNDDDPSCIGRFKATSVNGFSKRVAGMKSIEILQTATALGPRYKYLKCLSDDSKEQTWLLIGQQIVVDVNDDRLKTNAQDDTDSVNKTICEVNEKRMKLMESDSDLEEDVENASDEVQRYKMEKKVVKSVDPLQWWKLNEHRYLK
;
A
#
# COMPACT_ATOMS: atom_id res chain seq x y z
N MET A 1 -26.84 6.30 -61.19
CA MET A 1 -26.44 5.72 -59.90
C MET A 1 -24.96 5.41 -59.98
N SER A 2 -24.11 6.35 -59.57
CA SER A 2 -22.65 6.19 -59.54
C SER A 2 -22.28 5.68 -58.16
N GLY A 3 -21.76 4.46 -58.07
CA GLY A 3 -21.23 3.91 -56.82
C GLY A 3 -19.88 4.52 -56.53
N GLU A 4 -19.79 5.37 -55.51
CA GLU A 4 -18.52 5.81 -54.96
C GLU A 4 -17.89 4.66 -54.17
N GLU A 5 -16.95 3.94 -54.78
CA GLU A 5 -16.02 3.09 -54.04
C GLU A 5 -15.16 3.96 -53.12
N LYS A 6 -15.44 3.89 -51.82
CA LYS A 6 -14.54 4.45 -50.80
C LYS A 6 -13.22 3.69 -50.84
N GLN A 7 -12.22 4.30 -51.44
CA GLN A 7 -10.85 3.81 -51.44
C GLN A 7 -10.28 3.93 -50.02
N TYR A 8 -10.32 2.83 -49.26
CA TYR A 8 -9.57 2.76 -48.01
C TYR A 8 -8.08 2.81 -48.37
N LYS A 9 -7.44 3.97 -48.17
CA LYS A 9 -5.97 4.10 -48.19
C LYS A 9 -5.42 3.14 -47.14
N GLY A 10 -5.09 1.92 -47.56
CA GLY A 10 -4.57 0.89 -46.68
C GLY A 10 -3.31 1.41 -45.98
N LEU A 11 -3.36 1.46 -44.65
CA LEU A 11 -2.18 1.69 -43.81
C LEU A 11 -1.17 0.57 -44.12
N LYS A 12 -0.17 0.88 -44.94
CA LYS A 12 0.96 -0.02 -45.20
C LYS A 12 2.06 0.31 -44.20
N LEU A 13 2.52 -0.71 -43.47
CA LEU A 13 3.69 -0.61 -42.61
C LEU A 13 4.95 -0.60 -43.48
N PHE A 14 5.86 0.33 -43.20
CA PHE A 14 7.15 0.44 -43.85
C PHE A 14 8.26 -0.20 -43.00
N GLY A 15 9.44 -0.42 -43.60
CA GLY A 15 10.60 -0.99 -42.89
C GLY A 15 10.99 -0.21 -41.62
N SER A 16 10.86 1.11 -41.65
CA SER A 16 11.07 2.00 -40.50
C SER A 16 10.09 1.74 -39.36
N ASP A 17 8.86 1.34 -39.69
CA ASP A 17 7.82 1.08 -38.70
C ASP A 17 8.14 -0.19 -37.92
N TRP A 18 8.64 -1.24 -38.58
CA TRP A 18 9.11 -2.45 -37.91
C TRP A 18 10.26 -2.18 -36.94
N GLY A 19 11.20 -1.31 -37.33
CA GLY A 19 12.28 -0.87 -36.44
C GLY A 19 11.77 -0.10 -35.23
N ASN A 20 10.74 0.74 -35.39
CA ASN A 20 10.09 1.44 -34.28
C ASN A 20 9.30 0.47 -33.37
N ILE A 21 8.53 -0.45 -33.96
CA ILE A 21 7.77 -1.48 -33.24
C ILE A 21 8.70 -2.31 -32.36
N SER A 22 9.83 -2.77 -32.88
CA SER A 22 10.82 -3.54 -32.11
C SER A 22 11.34 -2.77 -30.89
N LYS A 23 11.63 -1.47 -31.04
CA LYS A 23 12.02 -0.61 -29.91
C LYS A 23 10.91 -0.47 -28.88
N TYR A 24 9.67 -0.31 -29.32
CA TYR A 24 8.52 -0.24 -28.42
C TYR A 24 8.30 -1.54 -27.66
N ILE A 25 8.44 -2.70 -28.30
CA ILE A 25 8.31 -4.01 -27.65
C ILE A 25 9.27 -4.11 -26.45
N ASN A 26 10.53 -3.69 -26.61
CA ASN A 26 11.51 -3.73 -25.52
C ASN A 26 11.10 -2.88 -24.31
N VAL A 27 10.49 -1.73 -24.54
CA VAL A 27 10.01 -0.85 -23.45
C VAL A 27 8.69 -1.39 -22.87
N LEU A 28 7.82 -1.95 -23.71
CA LEU A 28 6.54 -2.52 -23.30
C LEU A 28 6.69 -3.80 -22.47
N ASP A 29 7.78 -4.54 -22.64
CA ASP A 29 8.09 -5.72 -21.84
C ASP A 29 8.12 -5.42 -20.33
N LEU A 30 8.61 -4.23 -19.94
CA LEU A 30 8.55 -3.78 -18.54
C LEU A 30 7.12 -3.69 -17.99
N PHE A 31 6.17 -3.27 -18.82
CA PHE A 31 4.75 -3.24 -18.43
C PHE A 31 4.15 -4.63 -18.40
N CYS A 32 4.54 -5.51 -19.33
CA CYS A 32 4.15 -6.91 -19.30
C CYS A 32 4.57 -7.55 -17.97
N GLN A 33 5.84 -7.40 -17.57
CA GLN A 33 6.35 -7.91 -16.30
C GLN A 33 5.60 -7.32 -15.09
N ALA A 34 5.30 -6.01 -15.10
CA ALA A 34 4.55 -5.37 -14.03
C ALA A 34 3.10 -5.88 -13.93
N THR A 35 2.43 -6.05 -15.07
CA THR A 35 1.06 -6.58 -15.11
C THR A 35 1.01 -8.04 -14.69
N VAL A 36 1.99 -8.87 -15.08
CA VAL A 36 2.11 -10.26 -14.59
C VAL A 36 2.30 -10.30 -13.08
N LEU A 37 3.13 -9.40 -12.52
CA LEU A 37 3.32 -9.32 -11.08
C LEU A 37 2.02 -8.95 -10.34
N PHE A 38 1.25 -7.99 -10.85
CA PHE A 38 -0.02 -7.58 -10.23
C PHE A 38 -1.16 -8.57 -10.45
N GLY A 39 -1.16 -9.30 -11.57
CA GLY A 39 -2.16 -10.31 -11.89
C GLY A 39 -1.92 -11.66 -11.21
N GLY A 40 -0.79 -11.83 -10.52
CA GLY A 40 -0.48 -13.08 -9.84
C GLY A 40 -1.27 -13.24 -8.53
N GLU A 41 -2.17 -14.23 -8.50
CA GLU A 41 -3.06 -14.54 -7.35
C GLU A 41 -2.32 -14.86 -6.04
N LYS A 42 -1.03 -15.26 -6.11
CA LYS A 42 -0.23 -15.64 -4.94
C LYS A 42 0.50 -14.48 -4.26
N PHE A 43 0.40 -13.26 -4.79
CA PHE A 43 1.15 -12.12 -4.25
C PHE A 43 0.23 -11.14 -3.53
N VAL A 44 0.61 -10.73 -2.32
CA VAL A 44 0.03 -9.56 -1.64
C VAL A 44 0.36 -8.32 -2.48
N SER A 45 -0.50 -8.04 -3.45
CA SER A 45 -0.30 -7.07 -4.52
C SER A 45 -0.19 -5.64 -3.99
N TYR A 46 -0.95 -5.31 -2.93
CA TYR A 46 -0.96 -3.98 -2.33
C TYR A 46 0.43 -3.55 -1.83
N SER A 47 1.19 -4.46 -1.20
CA SER A 47 2.51 -4.16 -0.64
C SER A 47 3.60 -3.88 -1.68
N CYS A 48 3.38 -4.28 -2.94
CA CYS A 48 4.37 -4.11 -4.02
C CYS A 48 4.04 -2.98 -5.00
N VAL A 49 2.85 -2.37 -4.91
CA VAL A 49 2.40 -1.31 -5.84
C VAL A 49 3.38 -0.14 -5.87
N ILE A 50 3.64 0.49 -4.73
CA ILE A 50 4.52 1.67 -4.66
C ILE A 50 5.98 1.32 -5.05
N PRO A 51 6.59 0.24 -4.51
CA PRO A 51 7.91 -0.19 -4.94
C PRO A 51 8.02 -0.44 -6.45
N LEU A 52 7.00 -1.06 -7.05
CA LEU A 52 6.98 -1.34 -8.49
C LEU A 52 6.83 -0.08 -9.31
N LEU A 53 5.94 0.84 -8.92
CA LEU A 53 5.77 2.13 -9.60
C LEU A 53 7.05 2.97 -9.56
N LEU A 54 7.77 2.99 -8.44
CA LEU A 54 9.07 3.64 -8.39
C LEU A 54 10.08 2.95 -9.32
N SER A 55 10.12 1.60 -9.30
CA SER A 55 11.02 0.84 -10.18
C SER A 55 10.74 1.12 -11.64
N LEU A 56 9.47 1.08 -12.06
CA LEU A 56 9.02 1.42 -13.41
C LEU A 56 9.42 2.85 -13.77
N THR A 57 9.20 3.82 -12.87
CA THR A 57 9.58 5.22 -13.09
C THR A 57 11.08 5.36 -13.33
N LYS A 58 11.90 4.64 -12.56
CA LYS A 58 13.36 4.62 -12.74
C LYS A 58 13.76 4.02 -14.09
N HIS A 59 13.18 2.88 -14.50
CA HIS A 59 13.47 2.27 -15.80
C HIS A 59 12.93 3.07 -17.00
N MET A 60 11.87 3.85 -16.78
CA MET A 60 11.26 4.74 -17.76
C MET A 60 11.84 6.15 -17.72
N THR A 61 12.91 6.40 -16.95
CA THR A 61 13.65 7.67 -17.04
C THR A 61 14.31 7.74 -18.42
N VAL A 62 14.19 8.91 -19.06
CA VAL A 62 14.73 9.15 -20.39
C VAL A 62 16.26 9.18 -20.29
N ASN A 63 16.92 8.46 -21.16
CA ASN A 63 18.38 8.44 -21.30
C ASN A 63 18.77 9.17 -22.59
N ASP A 64 19.98 9.73 -22.63
CA ASP A 64 20.50 10.44 -23.82
C ASP A 64 20.61 9.53 -25.06
N ASP A 65 20.78 8.22 -24.84
CA ASP A 65 20.83 7.20 -25.89
C ASP A 65 19.44 6.78 -26.41
N ASP A 66 18.34 7.25 -25.80
CA ASP A 66 17.01 6.87 -26.22
C ASP A 66 16.66 7.49 -27.59
N PRO A 67 16.17 6.69 -28.56
CA PRO A 67 15.57 7.26 -29.76
C PRO A 67 14.45 8.24 -29.40
N SER A 68 14.32 9.34 -30.13
CA SER A 68 13.33 10.40 -29.84
C SER A 68 11.90 9.87 -29.59
N CYS A 69 11.47 8.87 -30.36
CA CYS A 69 10.17 8.22 -30.19
C CYS A 69 10.02 7.48 -28.84
N ILE A 70 11.10 6.85 -28.36
CA ILE A 70 11.15 6.15 -27.08
C ILE A 70 11.28 7.13 -25.92
N GLY A 71 12.15 8.14 -26.03
CA GLY A 71 12.28 9.20 -25.02
C GLY A 71 10.93 9.89 -24.76
N ARG A 72 10.20 10.24 -25.83
CA ARG A 72 8.84 10.81 -25.71
C ARG A 72 7.85 9.85 -25.05
N PHE A 73 7.87 8.56 -25.43
CA PHE A 73 7.01 7.55 -24.83
C PHE A 73 7.28 7.35 -23.35
N LYS A 74 8.56 7.24 -22.96
CA LYS A 74 9.04 7.16 -21.59
C LYS A 74 8.55 8.33 -20.74
N ALA A 75 8.82 9.56 -21.20
CA ALA A 75 8.40 10.78 -20.53
C ALA A 75 6.87 10.87 -20.36
N THR A 76 6.12 10.53 -21.43
CA THR A 76 4.65 10.52 -21.39
C THR A 76 4.12 9.49 -20.39
N SER A 77 4.74 8.31 -20.35
CA SER A 77 4.34 7.22 -19.45
C SER A 77 4.61 7.59 -17.99
N VAL A 78 5.81 8.09 -17.67
CA VAL A 78 6.17 8.55 -16.31
C VAL A 78 5.22 9.65 -15.84
N ASN A 79 4.98 10.67 -16.67
CA ASN A 79 4.02 11.73 -16.35
C ASN A 79 2.60 11.16 -16.09
N GLY A 80 2.19 10.19 -16.90
CA GLY A 80 0.92 9.48 -16.72
C GLY A 80 0.82 8.73 -15.39
N PHE A 81 1.86 8.00 -14.97
CA PHE A 81 1.88 7.30 -13.69
C PHE A 81 1.90 8.29 -12.52
N SER A 82 2.78 9.28 -12.54
CA SER A 82 2.91 10.26 -11.46
C SER A 82 1.60 11.01 -11.22
N LYS A 83 0.89 11.42 -12.29
CA LYS A 83 -0.42 12.07 -12.17
C LYS A 83 -1.48 11.14 -11.56
N ARG A 84 -1.51 9.86 -11.97
CA ARG A 84 -2.45 8.90 -11.39
C ARG A 84 -2.16 8.66 -9.92
N VAL A 85 -0.91 8.43 -9.55
CA VAL A 85 -0.48 8.21 -8.16
C VAL A 85 -0.80 9.42 -7.29
N ALA A 86 -0.49 10.63 -7.74
CA ALA A 86 -0.81 11.86 -7.01
C ALA A 86 -2.32 12.05 -6.77
N GLY A 87 -3.17 11.52 -7.65
CA GLY A 87 -4.63 11.55 -7.51
C GLY A 87 -5.23 10.37 -6.74
N MET A 88 -4.44 9.40 -6.27
CA MET A 88 -4.96 8.23 -5.58
C MET A 88 -5.36 8.57 -4.14
N LYS A 89 -6.66 8.55 -3.85
CA LYS A 89 -7.19 8.68 -2.48
C LYS A 89 -6.70 7.59 -1.53
N SER A 90 -6.39 6.42 -2.06
CA SER A 90 -5.95 5.24 -1.30
C SER A 90 -4.42 5.16 -1.17
N ILE A 91 -3.68 6.25 -1.38
CA ILE A 91 -2.21 6.22 -1.34
C ILE A 91 -1.70 5.82 0.05
N GLU A 92 -2.35 6.27 1.12
CA GLU A 92 -2.01 5.92 2.50
C GLU A 92 -2.15 4.42 2.75
N ILE A 93 -3.23 3.78 2.26
CA ILE A 93 -3.42 2.33 2.35
C ILE A 93 -2.28 1.58 1.66
N LEU A 94 -1.84 2.06 0.50
CA LEU A 94 -0.72 1.45 -0.21
C LEU A 94 0.62 1.67 0.52
N GLN A 95 0.82 2.83 1.14
CA GLN A 95 2.00 3.13 1.95
C GLN A 95 2.04 2.21 3.18
N THR A 96 0.94 2.10 3.91
CA THR A 96 0.76 1.18 5.04
C THR A 96 0.99 -0.27 4.64
N ALA A 97 0.36 -0.74 3.55
CA ALA A 97 0.58 -2.09 3.04
C ALA A 97 2.04 -2.34 2.63
N THR A 98 2.73 -1.33 2.09
CA THR A 98 4.16 -1.41 1.75
C THR A 98 5.03 -1.50 3.01
N ALA A 99 4.70 -0.72 4.05
CA ALA A 99 5.41 -0.74 5.33
C ALA A 99 5.26 -2.08 6.05
N LEU A 100 4.02 -2.59 6.11
CA LEU A 100 3.68 -3.91 6.66
C LEU A 100 4.14 -5.07 5.78
N GLY A 101 4.70 -4.80 4.60
CA GLY A 101 5.37 -5.80 3.78
C GLY A 101 6.80 -6.05 4.28
N PRO A 102 7.15 -7.24 4.82
CA PRO A 102 8.50 -7.50 5.37
C PRO A 102 9.63 -7.37 4.33
N ARG A 103 9.28 -7.46 3.05
CA ARG A 103 10.16 -7.30 1.88
C ARG A 103 10.45 -5.83 1.54
N TYR A 104 9.60 -4.90 1.94
CA TYR A 104 9.62 -3.49 1.55
C TYR A 104 9.64 -2.51 2.73
N LYS A 105 9.58 -3.01 3.97
CA LYS A 105 9.51 -2.22 5.22
C LYS A 105 10.52 -1.10 5.44
N TYR A 106 11.66 -1.07 4.72
CA TYR A 106 12.56 0.09 4.78
C TYR A 106 12.06 1.29 3.95
N LEU A 107 10.95 1.13 3.24
CA LEU A 107 10.23 2.18 2.53
C LEU A 107 11.10 3.05 1.64
N LYS A 108 12.17 2.49 1.04
CA LYS A 108 13.08 3.21 0.13
C LYS A 108 12.37 3.80 -1.09
N CYS A 109 11.10 3.46 -1.29
CA CYS A 109 10.24 4.00 -2.33
C CYS A 109 9.46 5.26 -1.95
N LEU A 110 9.61 5.75 -0.73
CA LEU A 110 8.94 6.94 -0.19
C LEU A 110 9.97 8.03 0.18
N SER A 111 9.53 9.29 0.22
CA SER A 111 10.29 10.38 0.85
C SER A 111 10.34 10.17 2.37
N ASP A 112 11.32 10.79 3.04
CA ASP A 112 11.46 10.63 4.49
C ASP A 112 10.21 11.12 5.25
N ASP A 113 9.62 12.25 4.85
CA ASP A 113 8.34 12.74 5.38
C ASP A 113 7.21 11.71 5.23
N SER A 114 7.08 11.11 4.04
CA SER A 114 6.05 10.09 3.79
C SER A 114 6.30 8.82 4.61
N LYS A 115 7.56 8.43 4.84
CA LYS A 115 7.91 7.29 5.69
C LYS A 115 7.49 7.54 7.12
N GLU A 116 7.84 8.71 7.66
CA GLU A 116 7.51 9.10 9.03
C GLU A 116 6.00 9.12 9.23
N GLN A 117 5.27 9.79 8.33
CA GLN A 117 3.81 9.82 8.36
C GLN A 117 3.19 8.41 8.28
N THR A 118 3.73 7.52 7.43
CA THR A 118 3.23 6.15 7.31
C THR A 118 3.37 5.39 8.63
N TRP A 119 4.53 5.50 9.30
CA TRP A 119 4.74 4.82 10.59
C TRP A 119 3.91 5.42 11.71
N LEU A 120 3.71 6.74 11.71
CA LEU A 120 2.82 7.42 12.65
C LEU A 120 1.39 6.91 12.53
N LEU A 121 0.86 6.83 11.30
CA LEU A 121 -0.48 6.31 11.03
C LEU A 121 -0.65 4.85 11.46
N ILE A 122 0.38 4.01 11.25
CA ILE A 122 0.36 2.61 11.71
C ILE A 122 0.29 2.55 13.25
N GLY A 123 1.10 3.34 13.95
CA GLY A 123 1.08 3.38 15.41
C GLY A 123 -0.28 3.86 15.95
N GLN A 124 -0.85 4.90 15.35
CA GLN A 124 -2.19 5.40 15.70
C GLN A 124 -3.27 4.33 15.49
N GLN A 125 -3.22 3.58 14.39
CA GLN A 125 -4.20 2.54 14.11
C GLN A 125 -4.12 1.39 15.13
N ILE A 126 -2.92 0.97 15.54
CA ILE A 126 -2.75 -0.05 16.58
C ILE A 126 -3.41 0.38 17.89
N VAL A 127 -3.20 1.63 18.32
CA VAL A 127 -3.80 2.16 19.55
C VAL A 127 -5.33 2.20 19.45
N VAL A 128 -5.88 2.57 18.29
CA VAL A 128 -7.34 2.58 18.06
C VAL A 128 -7.91 1.15 18.12
N ASP A 129 -7.25 0.19 17.47
CA ASP A 129 -7.72 -1.20 17.40
C ASP A 129 -7.69 -1.86 18.78
N VAL A 130 -6.64 -1.63 19.58
CA VAL A 130 -6.54 -2.12 20.98
C VAL A 130 -7.67 -1.55 21.84
N ASN A 131 -7.97 -0.25 21.69
CA ASN A 131 -9.04 0.39 22.45
C ASN A 131 -10.44 -0.13 22.06
N ASP A 132 -10.70 -0.37 20.77
CA ASP A 132 -11.97 -0.91 20.29
C ASP A 132 -12.21 -2.35 20.79
N ASP A 133 -11.19 -3.20 20.77
CA ASP A 133 -11.30 -4.56 21.27
C ASP A 133 -11.55 -4.61 22.79
N ARG A 134 -10.98 -3.69 23.56
CA ARG A 134 -11.29 -3.54 25.00
C ARG A 134 -12.75 -3.14 25.24
N LEU A 135 -13.30 -2.22 24.43
CA LEU A 135 -14.71 -1.84 24.53
C LEU A 135 -15.65 -3.00 24.21
N LYS A 136 -15.28 -3.88 23.27
CA LYS A 136 -16.03 -5.09 22.95
C LYS A 136 -15.94 -6.14 24.07
N THR A 137 -14.77 -6.37 24.65
CA THR A 137 -14.62 -7.33 25.77
C THR A 137 -15.32 -6.85 27.04
N ASN A 138 -15.27 -5.53 27.33
CA ASN A 138 -15.95 -4.96 28.50
C ASN A 138 -17.47 -4.95 28.36
N ALA A 139 -18.01 -4.88 27.14
CA ALA A 139 -19.45 -4.99 26.90
C ALA A 139 -20.00 -6.42 27.05
N GLN A 140 -19.12 -7.43 27.12
CA GLN A 140 -19.50 -8.84 27.15
C GLN A 140 -19.47 -9.47 28.55
N ASP A 141 -18.94 -8.75 29.55
CA ASP A 141 -18.85 -9.23 30.94
C ASP A 141 -20.08 -8.84 31.81
N ASP A 142 -21.04 -8.08 31.27
CA ASP A 142 -22.21 -7.55 31.98
C ASP A 142 -23.56 -8.18 31.53
N THR A 143 -23.57 -9.42 31.05
CA THR A 143 -24.83 -10.15 30.81
C THR A 143 -24.85 -11.56 31.41
N ASP A 144 -24.69 -11.62 32.72
CA ASP A 144 -25.36 -12.65 33.53
C ASP A 144 -25.79 -12.05 34.87
N SER A 145 -27.02 -11.51 34.92
CA SER A 145 -27.96 -11.59 36.06
C SER A 145 -28.94 -10.40 36.11
N VAL A 146 -30.21 -10.73 35.84
CA VAL A 146 -31.43 -10.18 36.48
C VAL A 146 -31.89 -8.75 36.10
N ASN A 147 -32.88 -8.75 35.20
CA ASN A 147 -34.18 -8.06 35.29
C ASN A 147 -34.32 -6.75 36.11
N LYS A 148 -34.86 -5.75 35.38
CA LYS A 148 -35.91 -4.79 35.78
C LYS A 148 -35.51 -3.49 36.51
N THR A 149 -35.73 -2.40 35.75
CA THR A 149 -36.52 -1.19 36.12
C THR A 149 -35.75 0.13 36.21
N ILE A 150 -35.99 0.97 35.20
CA ILE A 150 -36.25 2.43 35.20
C ILE A 150 -35.28 3.37 35.91
N CYS A 151 -34.85 4.36 35.12
CA CYS A 151 -34.17 5.61 35.44
C CYS A 151 -34.58 6.26 36.77
N GLU A 152 -33.59 6.60 37.60
CA GLU A 152 -33.70 7.73 38.52
C GLU A 152 -32.35 8.45 38.66
N VAL A 153 -32.44 9.76 38.62
CA VAL A 153 -31.38 10.76 38.52
C VAL A 153 -31.11 11.33 39.91
N ASN A 154 -29.87 11.19 40.43
CA ASN A 154 -29.05 12.29 40.99
C ASN A 154 -28.04 11.84 42.05
N GLU A 155 -26.78 12.24 41.81
CA GLU A 155 -25.87 12.87 42.76
C GLU A 155 -25.64 12.21 44.14
N LYS A 156 -24.48 11.56 44.32
CA LYS A 156 -23.27 12.22 44.86
C LYS A 156 -22.24 11.19 45.34
N ARG A 157 -21.00 11.51 44.97
CA ARG A 157 -19.72 11.20 45.63
C ARG A 157 -19.14 9.79 45.39
N MET A 158 -17.95 9.88 44.79
CA MET A 158 -16.74 9.11 45.11
C MET A 158 -16.41 7.95 44.17
N LYS A 159 -15.83 8.32 43.02
CA LYS A 159 -14.62 7.75 42.38
C LYS A 159 -14.43 8.51 41.05
N LEU A 160 -14.26 9.83 41.09
CA LEU A 160 -12.94 10.43 40.89
C LEU A 160 -11.80 9.61 41.51
N MET A 161 -11.39 8.56 40.80
CA MET A 161 -10.15 7.84 41.02
C MET A 161 -9.70 7.36 39.64
N GLU A 162 -8.72 8.09 39.09
CA GLU A 162 -7.74 7.65 38.10
C GLU A 162 -8.22 6.59 37.09
N SER A 163 -8.71 7.05 35.94
CA SER A 163 -8.64 6.26 34.71
C SER A 163 -7.64 6.91 33.75
N ASP A 164 -6.50 7.35 34.30
CA ASP A 164 -5.40 8.00 33.58
C ASP A 164 -4.25 7.01 33.26
N SER A 165 -4.43 5.68 33.43
CA SER A 165 -3.27 4.77 33.52
C SER A 165 -3.03 3.77 32.38
N ASP A 166 -3.85 3.68 31.33
CA ASP A 166 -3.61 2.64 30.29
C ASP A 166 -3.38 3.22 28.89
N LEU A 167 -3.77 4.46 28.63
CA LEU A 167 -3.54 5.07 27.31
C LEU A 167 -2.05 5.29 27.05
N GLU A 168 -1.28 5.66 28.08
CA GLU A 168 0.17 5.82 27.93
C GLU A 168 0.86 4.46 27.74
N GLU A 169 0.44 3.42 28.46
CA GLU A 169 0.97 2.05 28.32
C GLU A 169 0.61 1.44 26.94
N ASP A 170 -0.61 1.64 26.44
CA ASP A 170 -1.04 1.16 25.12
C ASP A 170 -0.32 1.89 23.98
N VAL A 171 -0.08 3.19 24.12
CA VAL A 171 0.74 3.97 23.18
C VAL A 171 2.20 3.53 23.21
N GLU A 172 2.75 3.26 24.39
CA GLU A 172 4.10 2.76 24.57
C GLU A 172 4.25 1.34 23.97
N ASN A 173 3.30 0.44 24.23
CA ASN A 173 3.26 -0.91 23.66
C ASN A 173 3.12 -0.90 22.13
N ALA A 174 2.25 -0.05 21.57
CA ALA A 174 2.11 0.11 20.12
C ALA A 174 3.39 0.64 19.47
N SER A 175 4.04 1.62 20.11
CA SER A 175 5.34 2.14 19.67
C SER A 175 6.40 1.03 19.69
N ASP A 176 6.49 0.26 20.77
CA ASP A 176 7.44 -0.84 20.94
C ASP A 176 7.25 -1.97 19.94
N GLU A 177 6.00 -2.31 19.61
CA GLU A 177 5.67 -3.29 18.57
C GLU A 177 6.14 -2.83 17.18
N VAL A 178 5.85 -1.58 16.81
CA VAL A 178 6.29 -0.99 15.55
C VAL A 178 7.82 -0.94 15.48
N GLN A 179 8.52 -0.57 16.57
CA GLN A 179 9.98 -0.57 16.59
C GLN A 179 10.55 -1.99 16.46
N ARG A 180 9.99 -2.99 17.15
CA ARG A 180 10.39 -4.40 17.00
C ARG A 180 10.27 -4.87 15.55
N TYR A 181 9.15 -4.58 14.89
CA TYR A 181 8.97 -4.91 13.48
C TYR A 181 9.96 -4.16 12.56
N LYS A 182 10.27 -2.89 12.84
CA LYS A 182 11.28 -2.14 12.06
C LYS A 182 12.67 -2.74 12.18
N MET A 183 13.07 -3.19 13.38
CA MET A 183 14.37 -3.79 13.68
C MET A 183 14.56 -5.20 13.12
N GLU A 184 13.47 -5.91 12.81
CA GLU A 184 13.53 -7.25 12.22
C GLU A 184 14.42 -7.32 10.96
N LYS A 185 14.93 -8.52 10.63
CA LYS A 185 15.73 -8.65 9.41
C LYS A 185 14.83 -8.50 8.17
N LYS A 186 15.30 -7.76 7.17
CA LYS A 186 14.61 -7.69 5.87
C LYS A 186 14.52 -9.07 5.22
N VAL A 187 13.33 -9.40 4.73
CA VAL A 187 13.05 -10.66 4.05
C VAL A 187 13.36 -10.56 2.55
N VAL A 188 13.79 -11.67 1.95
CA VAL A 188 14.05 -11.78 0.50
C VAL A 188 12.73 -11.64 -0.28
N LYS A 189 12.79 -11.06 -1.49
CA LYS A 189 11.59 -10.77 -2.31
C LYS A 189 10.77 -12.02 -2.69
N SER A 190 11.40 -13.19 -2.77
CA SER A 190 10.79 -14.47 -3.14
C SER A 190 9.95 -15.10 -2.03
N VAL A 191 10.10 -14.67 -0.78
CA VAL A 191 9.32 -15.20 0.34
C VAL A 191 7.90 -14.65 0.28
N ASP A 192 6.93 -15.52 0.53
CA ASP A 192 5.53 -15.13 0.69
C ASP A 192 5.36 -14.34 2.01
N PRO A 193 4.96 -13.05 1.95
CA PRO A 193 4.78 -12.24 3.15
C PRO A 193 3.68 -12.79 4.07
N LEU A 194 2.66 -13.47 3.55
CA LEU A 194 1.59 -14.04 4.39
C LEU A 194 2.10 -15.20 5.23
N GLN A 195 2.95 -16.05 4.64
CA GLN A 195 3.63 -17.12 5.39
C GLN A 195 4.56 -16.55 6.46
N TRP A 196 5.24 -15.44 6.15
CA TRP A 196 6.08 -14.75 7.13
C TRP A 196 5.27 -14.24 8.31
N TRP A 197 4.15 -13.55 8.06
CA TRP A 197 3.27 -13.07 9.12
C TRP A 197 2.71 -14.21 9.96
N LYS A 198 2.25 -15.30 9.33
CA LYS A 198 1.77 -16.50 10.02
C LYS A 198 2.84 -17.13 10.93
N LEU A 199 4.09 -17.20 10.49
CA LEU A 199 5.18 -17.75 11.31
C LEU A 199 5.53 -16.84 12.51
N ASN A 200 5.37 -15.53 12.35
CA ASN A 200 5.71 -14.53 13.35
C ASN A 200 4.50 -14.05 14.17
N GLU A 201 3.33 -14.67 14.03
CA GLU A 201 2.09 -14.23 14.69
C GLU A 201 2.22 -14.17 16.23
N HIS A 202 3.04 -15.03 16.82
CA HIS A 202 3.26 -15.10 18.26
C HIS A 202 4.05 -13.90 18.82
N ARG A 203 4.53 -13.01 17.96
CA ARG A 203 5.42 -11.89 18.30
C ARG A 203 4.72 -10.53 18.24
N TYR A 204 3.52 -10.51 17.67
CA TYR A 204 2.73 -9.33 17.37
C TYR A 204 1.34 -9.51 17.98
N LEU A 205 0.70 -8.41 18.36
CA LEU A 205 -0.63 -8.48 18.95
C LEU A 205 -1.64 -9.01 17.90
N LYS A 206 -2.66 -9.73 18.36
CA LYS A 206 -3.72 -10.32 17.53
C LYS A 206 -4.97 -9.47 17.55
#